data_AF-A0A970DP07-F1
#
_entry.id   AF-A0A970DP07-F1
#
_cell.length_a   1.000
_cell.length_b   1.000
_cell.length_c   1.000
_cell.angle_alpha   90.00
_cell.angle_beta   90.00
_cell.angle_gamma   90.00
#
_symmetry.space_group_name_H-M   'P 1'
#
loop_
_entity.id
_entity.type
_entity.pdbx_description
1 polymer ?
#
loop_
_entity_poly.entity_id
_entity_poly.type
_entity_poly.pdbx_seq_one_letter_code
_entity_poly.pdbx_strand_id
1 'polypeptide(L)'
;MEDYDDIFVESKAVVNNTETKEKISEKIIKVEIKGEVNKPGVYAMKIGSRIEDLVKEAGGLTAKADTDRIPSLAKKLRDEECVIIPNIDKPEAVATISSDKDEDVSIININTADKEQLEEIPGVGPVTAERIIDYREENGYFKSIEELKNIKGIGEKTFENMKDKVTVD
;
A
#
# COMPACT_ATOMS: atom_id res chain seq x y z
N MET A 1 -24.74 -61.08 -30.93
CA MET A 1 -24.25 -60.13 -29.92
C MET A 1 -23.91 -58.87 -30.68
N GLU A 2 -24.94 -58.17 -31.15
CA GLU A 2 -25.64 -57.09 -30.43
C GLU A 2 -24.87 -55.79 -30.66
N ASP A 3 -25.43 -54.68 -31.14
CA ASP A 3 -26.67 -54.35 -31.85
C ASP A 3 -26.39 -52.95 -32.44
N TYR A 4 -27.06 -52.61 -33.54
CA TYR A 4 -27.07 -51.26 -34.10
C TYR A 4 -27.76 -50.31 -33.11
N ASP A 5 -27.22 -49.10 -32.91
CA ASP A 5 -28.09 -47.93 -32.78
C ASP A 5 -27.52 -46.78 -33.61
N ASP A 6 -28.40 -46.40 -34.52
CA ASP A 6 -28.26 -45.49 -35.63
C ASP A 6 -28.68 -44.08 -35.16
N ILE A 7 -28.65 -43.11 -36.09
CA ILE A 7 -29.57 -41.95 -36.15
C ILE A 7 -29.15 -40.60 -35.49
N PHE A 8 -28.85 -39.66 -36.41
CA PHE A 8 -29.27 -38.24 -36.48
C PHE A 8 -28.58 -37.18 -35.60
N VAL A 9 -28.44 -35.90 -35.98
CA VAL A 9 -28.50 -35.08 -37.21
C VAL A 9 -28.15 -33.64 -36.76
N GLU A 10 -27.55 -32.86 -37.66
CA GLU A 10 -27.47 -31.38 -37.72
C GLU A 10 -26.85 -30.52 -36.61
N SER A 11 -25.79 -29.82 -37.05
CA SER A 11 -25.56 -28.38 -36.94
C SER A 11 -26.11 -27.60 -35.74
N LYS A 12 -25.21 -26.94 -35.02
CA LYS A 12 -25.16 -25.48 -34.98
C LYS A 12 -23.85 -24.99 -34.37
N ALA A 13 -23.29 -23.98 -35.02
CA ALA A 13 -22.18 -23.19 -34.54
C ALA A 13 -22.41 -22.71 -33.10
N VAL A 14 -21.40 -22.84 -32.24
CA VAL A 14 -21.11 -21.83 -31.21
C VAL A 14 -19.62 -21.51 -31.23
N VAL A 15 -19.41 -20.29 -31.66
CA VAL A 15 -18.22 -19.46 -31.75
C VAL A 15 -17.45 -19.36 -30.42
N ASN A 16 -16.13 -19.35 -30.59
CA ASN A 16 -15.12 -18.49 -29.95
C ASN A 16 -14.82 -18.56 -28.44
N ASN A 17 -13.51 -18.62 -28.23
CA ASN A 17 -12.71 -17.79 -27.33
C ASN A 17 -12.22 -18.43 -26.03
N THR A 18 -11.06 -19.08 -26.11
CA THR A 18 -10.17 -19.28 -24.96
C THR A 18 -8.70 -19.01 -25.33
N GLU A 19 -8.44 -17.96 -26.11
CA GLU A 19 -7.13 -17.31 -26.12
C GLU A 19 -7.09 -16.29 -24.98
N THR A 20 -6.72 -16.71 -23.76
CA THR A 20 -6.12 -15.84 -22.71
C THR A 20 -5.83 -16.65 -21.45
N LYS A 21 -4.70 -17.38 -21.41
CA LYS A 21 -4.18 -17.91 -20.14
C LYS A 21 -2.66 -17.95 -19.97
N GLU A 22 -1.87 -17.45 -20.92
CA GLU A 22 -0.40 -17.68 -20.92
C GLU A 22 0.48 -16.41 -20.91
N LYS A 23 0.02 -15.25 -20.43
CA LYS A 23 0.89 -14.04 -20.46
C LYS A 23 0.93 -13.20 -19.18
N ILE A 24 0.83 -13.83 -18.01
CA ILE A 24 1.01 -13.15 -16.71
C ILE A 24 2.20 -13.75 -15.91
N SER A 25 2.76 -14.91 -16.29
CA SER A 25 3.74 -15.64 -15.46
C SER A 25 5.22 -15.21 -15.56
N GLU A 26 5.54 -14.14 -16.30
CA GLU A 26 6.94 -13.73 -16.52
C GLU A 26 7.31 -12.39 -15.87
N LYS A 27 6.35 -11.66 -15.29
CA LYS A 27 6.69 -10.40 -14.62
C LYS A 27 7.32 -10.70 -13.26
N ILE A 28 8.58 -10.28 -13.08
CA ILE A 28 9.31 -10.36 -11.82
C ILE A 28 9.08 -9.07 -11.05
N ILE A 29 8.90 -9.19 -9.74
CA ILE A 29 8.83 -8.09 -8.78
C ILE A 29 10.05 -8.15 -7.84
N LYS A 30 10.50 -7.00 -7.35
CA LYS A 30 11.52 -6.91 -6.31
C LYS A 30 10.87 -6.58 -4.98
N VAL A 31 11.16 -7.40 -3.98
CA VAL A 31 10.61 -7.25 -2.64
C VAL A 31 11.72 -7.32 -1.62
N GLU A 32 11.59 -6.57 -0.54
CA GLU A 32 12.55 -6.57 0.56
C GLU A 32 11.98 -7.35 1.75
N ILE A 33 12.81 -8.14 2.43
CA ILE A 33 12.45 -8.80 3.68
C ILE A 33 13.44 -8.46 4.79
N LYS A 34 12.90 -8.04 5.94
CA LYS A 34 13.63 -7.59 7.14
C LYS A 34 13.14 -8.34 8.38
N GLY A 35 13.90 -8.24 9.47
CA GLY A 35 13.53 -8.80 10.77
C GLY A 35 13.99 -10.25 10.95
N GLU A 36 13.17 -11.07 11.59
CA GLU A 36 13.51 -12.43 12.04
C GLU A 36 13.40 -13.50 10.95
N VAL A 37 14.22 -13.33 9.90
CA VAL A 37 14.48 -14.33 8.86
C VAL A 37 15.95 -14.66 8.78
N ASN A 38 16.28 -15.86 8.27
CA ASN A 38 17.67 -16.32 8.22
C ASN A 38 18.54 -15.51 7.26
N LYS A 39 17.97 -15.00 6.16
CA LYS A 39 18.67 -14.16 5.17
C LYS A 39 17.83 -12.93 4.81
N PRO A 40 17.86 -11.86 5.62
CA PRO A 40 17.25 -10.59 5.25
C PRO A 40 17.89 -10.02 3.98
N GLY A 41 17.10 -9.32 3.17
CA GLY A 41 17.59 -8.71 1.93
C GLY A 41 16.51 -8.50 0.88
N VAL A 42 16.93 -8.15 -0.33
CA VAL A 42 16.05 -7.93 -1.49
C VAL A 42 16.03 -9.17 -2.37
N TYR A 43 14.84 -9.63 -2.74
CA TYR A 43 14.60 -10.82 -3.54
C TYR A 43 13.81 -10.49 -4.81
N ALA A 44 14.15 -11.18 -5.89
CA ALA A 44 13.40 -11.16 -7.13
C ALA A 44 12.38 -12.29 -7.12
N MET A 45 11.09 -11.95 -6.99
CA MET A 45 9.98 -12.90 -6.89
C MET A 45 9.11 -12.83 -8.13
N LYS A 46 8.38 -13.90 -8.44
CA LYS A 46 7.40 -13.87 -9.53
C LYS A 46 6.17 -13.07 -9.09
N ILE A 47 5.56 -12.33 -10.01
CA ILE A 47 4.32 -11.62 -9.70
C ILE A 47 3.25 -12.63 -9.27
N GLY A 48 2.58 -12.34 -8.14
CA GLY A 48 1.61 -13.26 -7.54
C GLY A 48 2.19 -14.27 -6.54
N SER A 49 3.51 -14.32 -6.34
CA SER A 49 4.12 -15.00 -5.19
C SER A 49 3.57 -14.45 -3.88
N ARG A 50 3.55 -15.29 -2.84
CA ARG A 50 3.04 -14.91 -1.50
C ARG A 50 4.18 -14.65 -0.53
N ILE A 51 3.87 -14.01 0.60
CA ILE A 51 4.84 -13.75 1.68
C ILE A 51 5.50 -15.05 2.14
N GLU A 52 4.76 -16.16 2.22
CA GLU A 52 5.31 -17.48 2.53
C GLU A 52 6.45 -17.90 1.60
N ASP A 53 6.30 -17.65 0.29
CA ASP A 53 7.31 -17.99 -0.70
C ASP A 53 8.58 -17.16 -0.49
N LEU A 54 8.42 -15.86 -0.21
CA LEU A 54 9.54 -14.97 0.11
C LEU A 54 10.28 -15.39 1.39
N VAL A 55 9.54 -15.80 2.43
CA VAL A 55 10.13 -16.30 3.68
C VAL A 55 10.94 -17.57 3.42
N LYS A 56 10.44 -18.48 2.57
CA LYS A 56 11.18 -19.69 2.18
C LYS A 56 12.46 -19.35 1.42
N GLU A 57 12.39 -18.45 0.44
CA GLU A 57 13.57 -17.96 -0.30
C GLU A 57 14.58 -17.26 0.62
N ALA A 58 14.10 -16.55 1.64
CA ALA A 58 14.91 -15.96 2.71
C ALA A 58 15.52 -16.97 3.69
N GLY A 59 15.39 -18.27 3.42
CA GLY A 59 15.92 -19.35 4.25
C GLY A 59 15.07 -19.69 5.46
N GLY A 60 13.83 -19.19 5.53
CA GLY A 60 12.89 -19.43 6.63
C GLY A 60 13.00 -18.42 7.77
N LEU A 61 12.06 -18.56 8.71
CA LEU A 61 12.00 -17.77 9.94
C LEU A 61 13.10 -18.20 10.92
N THR A 62 13.57 -17.28 11.76
CA THR A 62 14.44 -17.64 12.90
C THR A 62 13.60 -18.18 14.07
N ALA A 63 14.25 -18.78 15.07
CA ALA A 63 13.57 -19.23 16.29
C ALA A 63 12.98 -18.10 17.16
N LYS A 64 13.33 -16.85 16.86
CA LYS A 64 12.83 -15.66 17.57
C LYS A 64 11.73 -14.95 16.79
N ALA A 65 11.34 -15.47 15.62
CA ALA A 65 10.24 -14.92 14.86
C ALA A 65 8.92 -15.09 15.60
N ASP A 66 8.17 -14.00 15.73
CA ASP A 66 6.82 -14.02 16.28
C ASP A 66 5.83 -14.39 15.16
N THR A 67 5.53 -15.68 15.03
CA THR A 67 4.63 -16.19 13.99
C THR A 67 3.20 -15.69 14.12
N ASP A 68 2.76 -15.38 15.35
CA ASP A 68 1.40 -14.91 15.62
C ASP A 68 1.20 -13.45 15.18
N ARG A 69 2.30 -12.69 15.10
CA ARG A 69 2.31 -11.30 14.61
C ARG A 69 2.66 -11.15 13.13
N ILE A 70 2.89 -12.24 12.40
CA ILE A 70 3.10 -12.13 10.95
C ILE A 70 1.78 -11.72 10.31
N PRO A 71 1.72 -10.58 9.57
CA PRO A 71 0.47 -9.98 9.14
C PRO A 71 -0.39 -10.89 8.26
N SER A 72 0.23 -11.69 7.37
CA SER A 72 -0.40 -12.82 6.69
C SER A 72 0.61 -13.49 5.75
N LEU A 73 1.03 -14.73 6.03
CA LEU A 73 1.89 -15.52 5.14
C LEU A 73 1.25 -15.76 3.76
N ALA A 74 -0.09 -15.77 3.70
CA ALA A 74 -0.83 -15.97 2.47
C ALA A 74 -0.98 -14.69 1.62
N LYS A 75 -0.59 -13.50 2.11
CA LYS A 75 -0.72 -12.26 1.33
C LYS A 75 0.13 -12.35 0.06
N LYS A 76 -0.41 -11.88 -1.06
CA LYS A 76 0.35 -11.72 -2.31
C LYS A 76 1.33 -10.57 -2.16
N LEU A 77 2.52 -10.78 -2.69
CA LEU A 77 3.57 -9.78 -2.79
C LEU A 77 3.25 -8.78 -3.90
N ARG A 78 3.52 -7.51 -3.62
CA ARG A 78 3.52 -6.42 -4.60
C ARG A 78 4.96 -6.01 -4.88
N ASP A 79 5.17 -5.39 -6.03
CA ASP A 79 6.47 -4.81 -6.35
C ASP A 79 6.83 -3.74 -5.33
N GLU A 80 8.11 -3.64 -5.00
CA GLU A 80 8.68 -2.67 -4.04
C GLU A 80 8.16 -2.84 -2.60
N GLU A 81 7.45 -3.94 -2.30
CA GLU A 81 6.94 -4.21 -0.95
C GLU A 81 8.07 -4.61 0.02
N CYS A 82 8.06 -4.03 1.21
CA CYS A 82 8.91 -4.40 2.32
C CYS A 82 8.11 -5.25 3.33
N VAL A 83 8.56 -6.47 3.56
CA VAL A 83 8.00 -7.40 4.53
C VAL A 83 8.88 -7.43 5.77
N ILE A 84 8.31 -7.12 6.94
CA ILE A 84 9.03 -7.16 8.22
C ILE A 84 8.52 -8.36 9.02
N ILE A 85 9.42 -9.24 9.41
CA ILE A 85 9.12 -10.36 10.30
C ILE A 85 9.41 -9.95 11.76
N PRO A 86 8.37 -9.88 12.62
CA PRO A 86 8.51 -9.42 14.00
C PRO A 86 9.29 -10.42 14.86
N ASN A 87 9.87 -9.90 15.95
CA ASN A 87 10.58 -10.69 16.96
C ASN A 87 9.72 -10.87 18.22
N ILE A 88 9.71 -12.08 18.78
CA ILE A 88 8.90 -12.45 19.95
C ILE A 88 9.26 -11.68 21.22
N ASP A 89 10.53 -11.30 21.37
CA ASP A 89 11.08 -10.58 22.53
C ASP A 89 11.00 -9.05 22.37
N LYS A 90 10.66 -8.55 21.17
CA LYS A 90 10.58 -7.12 20.84
C LYS A 90 9.26 -6.77 20.16
N PRO A 91 8.17 -6.58 20.94
CA PRO A 91 6.84 -6.30 20.40
C PRO A 91 6.72 -4.93 19.69
N GLU A 92 7.74 -4.07 19.76
CA GLU A 92 7.67 -2.69 19.25
C GLU A 92 7.78 -2.53 17.72
N ALA A 93 7.91 -3.61 16.95
CA ALA A 93 8.02 -3.55 15.49
C ALA A 93 6.74 -3.97 14.73
N VAL A 94 5.56 -3.85 15.34
CA VAL A 94 4.28 -3.91 14.60
C VAL A 94 3.77 -2.52 14.25
N ALA A 95 4.54 -1.80 13.43
CA ALA A 95 3.97 -0.74 12.62
C ALA A 95 3.58 -1.37 11.28
N THR A 96 2.28 -1.60 11.13
CA THR A 96 1.52 -1.67 9.88
C THR A 96 2.34 -1.26 8.66
N ILE A 97 2.70 -2.23 7.82
CA ILE A 97 3.10 -1.97 6.43
C ILE A 97 1.87 -1.60 5.60
N SER A 98 1.43 -0.36 5.80
CA SER A 98 0.77 0.44 4.78
C SER A 98 1.65 1.66 4.57
N SER A 99 2.12 1.74 3.32
CA SER A 99 2.66 2.93 2.65
C SER A 99 4.05 3.39 3.06
N ASP A 100 4.98 3.20 2.13
CA ASP A 100 5.89 4.25 1.68
C ASP A 100 6.59 5.03 2.82
N LYS A 101 7.64 4.42 3.38
CA LYS A 101 8.78 5.20 3.86
C LYS A 101 9.80 5.34 2.72
N ASP A 102 9.32 5.82 1.59
CA ASP A 102 10.13 6.76 0.84
C ASP A 102 10.21 8.02 1.70
N GLU A 103 11.39 8.62 1.76
CA GLU A 103 11.50 10.05 2.08
C GLU A 103 10.94 10.90 0.92
N ASP A 104 9.87 10.44 0.28
CA ASP A 104 9.02 11.28 -0.53
C ASP A 104 8.22 12.11 0.45
N VAL A 105 8.43 13.40 0.36
CA VAL A 105 7.64 14.40 1.03
C VAL A 105 6.19 14.16 0.59
N SER A 106 5.40 13.41 1.35
CA SER A 106 3.98 13.19 1.09
C SER A 106 3.31 14.56 1.07
N ILE A 107 3.16 15.13 -0.12
CA ILE A 107 2.54 16.43 -0.30
C ILE A 107 1.07 16.23 0.03
N ILE A 108 0.64 16.80 1.14
CA ILE A 108 -0.73 16.65 1.66
C ILE A 108 -1.62 17.65 0.94
N ASN A 109 -2.65 17.15 0.24
CA ASN A 109 -3.66 18.02 -0.34
C ASN A 109 -4.61 18.54 0.74
N ILE A 110 -4.59 19.84 1.03
CA ILE A 110 -5.40 20.45 2.10
C ILE A 110 -6.91 20.46 1.79
N ASN A 111 -7.29 20.35 0.52
CA ASN A 111 -8.69 20.28 0.12
C ASN A 111 -9.30 18.92 0.42
N THR A 112 -8.53 17.84 0.30
CA THR A 112 -9.02 16.46 0.44
C THR A 112 -8.53 15.75 1.69
N ALA A 113 -7.54 16.30 2.40
CA ALA A 113 -6.95 15.66 3.56
C ALA A 113 -7.94 15.51 4.73
N ASP A 114 -7.81 14.39 5.43
CA ASP A 114 -8.49 14.12 6.68
C ASP A 114 -7.75 14.79 7.86
N LYS A 115 -8.42 14.91 9.01
CA LYS A 115 -7.85 15.55 10.20
C LYS A 115 -6.49 14.97 10.59
N GLU A 116 -6.38 13.65 10.59
CA GLU A 116 -5.14 12.93 10.93
C GLU A 116 -4.01 13.27 9.95
N GLN A 117 -4.31 13.38 8.66
CA GLN A 117 -3.33 13.74 7.62
C GLN A 117 -2.88 15.20 7.76
N LEU A 118 -3.80 16.11 8.09
CA LEU A 118 -3.47 17.51 8.34
C LEU A 118 -2.54 17.66 9.56
N GLU A 119 -2.66 16.79 10.57
CA GLU A 119 -1.80 16.78 11.76
C GLU A 119 -0.36 16.30 11.46
N GLU A 120 -0.12 15.63 10.32
CA GLU A 120 1.24 15.27 9.88
C GLU A 120 2.03 16.48 9.35
N ILE A 121 1.34 17.60 9.07
CA ILE A 121 1.95 18.82 8.56
C ILE A 121 2.72 19.53 9.70
N PRO A 122 4.01 19.86 9.51
CA PRO A 122 4.81 20.51 10.54
C PRO A 122 4.20 21.85 10.97
N GLY A 123 3.86 21.95 12.26
CA GLY A 123 3.25 23.14 12.84
C GLY A 123 1.71 23.17 12.76
N VAL A 124 1.09 22.13 12.22
CA VAL A 124 -0.36 21.89 12.30
C VAL A 124 -0.62 20.89 13.43
N GLY A 125 -1.27 21.35 14.49
CA GLY A 125 -1.77 20.47 15.55
C GLY A 125 -3.27 20.19 15.38
N PRO A 126 -3.87 19.38 16.27
CA PRO A 126 -5.28 18.96 16.17
C PRO A 126 -6.26 20.12 16.08
N VAL A 127 -5.97 21.21 16.78
CA VAL A 127 -6.79 22.43 16.78
C VAL A 127 -6.65 23.20 15.45
N THR A 128 -5.46 23.20 14.85
CA THR A 128 -5.23 23.87 13.55
C THR A 128 -5.79 23.04 12.40
N ALA A 129 -5.64 21.72 12.45
CA ALA A 129 -6.23 20.78 11.49
C ALA A 129 -7.76 20.94 11.42
N GLU A 130 -8.42 21.01 12.58
CA GLU A 130 -9.87 21.26 12.64
C GLU A 130 -10.25 22.58 11.99
N ARG A 131 -9.50 23.66 12.25
CA ARG A 131 -9.74 24.96 11.60
C ARG A 131 -9.54 24.95 10.09
N ILE A 132 -8.64 24.11 9.56
CA ILE A 132 -8.47 23.93 8.10
C ILE A 132 -9.73 23.30 7.51
N ILE A 133 -10.29 22.31 8.20
CA ILE A 133 -11.55 21.66 7.81
C ILE A 133 -12.71 22.64 7.88
N ASP A 134 -12.85 23.37 8.99
CA ASP A 134 -13.88 24.40 9.17
C ASP A 134 -13.78 25.46 8.06
N TYR A 135 -12.56 25.92 7.75
CA TYR A 135 -12.34 26.92 6.72
C TYR A 135 -12.82 26.46 5.35
N ARG A 136 -12.54 25.21 4.95
CA ARG A 136 -12.99 24.68 3.65
C ARG A 136 -14.50 24.43 3.60
N GLU A 137 -15.13 24.13 4.73
CA GLU A 137 -16.59 23.98 4.82
C GLU A 137 -17.31 25.33 4.73
N GLU A 138 -16.76 26.39 5.32
CA GLU A 138 -17.36 27.73 5.33
C GLU A 138 -17.03 28.56 4.09
N ASN A 139 -15.77 28.52 3.62
CA ASN A 139 -15.26 29.38 2.55
C ASN A 139 -15.11 28.65 1.21
N GLY A 140 -15.28 27.32 1.22
CA GLY A 140 -14.99 26.45 0.09
C GLY A 140 -13.51 26.04 0.02
N TYR A 141 -13.17 25.23 -0.97
CA TYR A 141 -11.80 24.74 -1.17
C TYR A 141 -10.78 25.87 -1.35
N PHE A 142 -9.58 25.65 -0.81
CA PHE A 142 -8.43 26.51 -0.97
C PHE A 142 -8.03 26.55 -2.44
N LYS A 143 -7.86 27.75 -3.01
CA LYS A 143 -7.39 27.92 -4.40
C LYS A 143 -5.87 28.03 -4.47
N SER A 144 -5.25 28.39 -3.35
CA SER A 144 -3.82 28.57 -3.21
C SER A 144 -3.37 28.14 -1.82
N ILE A 145 -2.15 27.63 -1.70
CA ILE A 145 -1.58 27.29 -0.39
C ILE A 145 -1.46 28.52 0.53
N GLU A 146 -1.37 29.73 -0.03
CA GLU A 146 -1.24 30.97 0.73
C GLU A 146 -2.48 31.30 1.57
N GLU A 147 -3.65 30.80 1.16
CA GLU A 147 -4.90 30.96 1.92
C GLU A 147 -4.85 30.26 3.29
N LEU A 148 -3.93 29.32 3.51
CA LEU A 148 -3.66 28.76 4.85
C LEU A 148 -3.30 29.85 5.86
N LYS A 149 -2.70 30.97 5.43
CA LYS A 149 -2.38 32.11 6.32
C LYS A 149 -3.61 32.82 6.87
N ASN A 150 -4.78 32.62 6.26
CA ASN A 150 -6.05 33.17 6.77
C ASN A 150 -6.55 32.38 8.00
N ILE A 151 -5.97 31.21 8.27
CA ILE A 151 -6.37 30.34 9.37
C ILE A 151 -5.70 30.79 10.66
N LYS A 152 -6.51 31.00 11.68
CA LYS A 152 -6.04 31.37 13.02
C LYS A 152 -5.13 30.27 13.58
N GLY A 153 -3.84 30.59 13.72
CA GLY A 153 -2.82 29.66 14.22
C GLY A 153 -1.73 29.31 13.19
N ILE A 154 -1.94 29.66 11.91
CA ILE A 154 -0.92 29.53 10.87
C ILE A 154 -0.31 30.91 10.64
N GLY A 155 0.83 31.16 11.27
CA GLY A 155 1.64 32.36 11.01
C GLY A 155 2.61 32.14 9.85
N GLU A 156 3.31 33.21 9.42
CA GLU A 156 4.31 33.13 8.34
C GLU A 156 5.36 32.04 8.58
N LYS A 157 5.89 31.95 9.80
CA LYS A 157 6.88 30.92 10.18
C LYS A 157 6.32 29.51 10.08
N THR A 158 5.08 29.31 10.49
CA THR A 158 4.43 27.99 10.42
C THR A 158 4.18 27.62 8.97
N PHE A 159 3.68 28.56 8.17
CA PHE A 159 3.45 28.41 6.75
C PHE A 159 4.74 28.06 5.99
N GLU A 160 5.84 28.78 6.25
CA GLU A 160 7.13 28.51 5.60
C GLU A 160 7.65 27.10 5.85
N ASN A 161 7.39 26.53 7.03
CA ASN A 161 7.79 25.17 7.37
C ASN A 161 6.92 24.09 6.72
N MET A 162 5.70 24.43 6.29
CA MET A 162 4.75 23.49 5.71
C MET A 162 4.55 23.63 4.20
N LYS A 163 4.89 24.78 3.60
CA LYS A 163 4.60 25.09 2.19
C LYS A 163 5.13 24.02 1.21
N ASP A 164 6.23 23.36 1.57
CA ASP A 164 6.86 22.33 0.74
C ASP A 164 6.22 20.93 0.94
N LYS A 165 5.27 20.81 1.88
CA LYS A 165 4.54 19.57 2.22
C LYS A 165 3.04 19.65 1.94
N VAL A 166 2.54 20.73 1.34
CA VAL A 166 1.11 20.94 1.11
C VAL A 166 0.81 21.30 -0.34
N THR A 167 -0.36 20.87 -0.84
CA THR A 167 -0.89 21.22 -2.17
C THR A 167 -2.40 21.48 -2.12
N VAL A 168 -2.96 22.01 -3.21
CA VAL A 168 -4.38 22.44 -3.34
C VAL A 168 -5.06 21.92 -4.62
N ASP A 169 -4.66 20.74 -5.12
CA ASP A 169 -5.30 20.10 -6.30
C ASP A 169 -6.83 19.98 -6.19
#